data_AF-W7F6Z0-F1
#
_entry.id   AF-W7F6Z0-F1
#
_cell.length_a   1.000
_cell.length_b   1.000
_cell.length_c   1.000
_cell.angle_alpha   90.00
_cell.angle_beta   90.00
_cell.angle_gamma   90.00
#
_symmetry.space_group_name_H-M   'P 1'
#
loop_
_entity.id
_entity.type
_entity.pdbx_description
1 polymer ?
#
loop_
_entity_poly.entity_id
_entity_poly.type
_entity_poly.pdbx_seq_one_letter_code
_entity_poly.pdbx_strand_id
1 'polypeptide(L)'
;MLCSSNTRGFGCDCKDAANYILKNLDLYDEHEAKKHASDRTKTFSKELSKLFKKLRTKDPNMFNKNKIVFQDLSKKHTWDKYELHLPGLAPGKYNNERDVELNKKLIDLEDGFTDTQYIRKLYSLINENEKEKFDDIKRKILCYCASKNKSLHRTPEESEQAWKYVQKLIKLYYNDFDKHFEKVFLIWLALSEGFDVFEYKMLIAANRLLWRKLSDKVQEESKVMIQD
;
A
#
# COMPACT_ATOMS: atom_id res chain seq x y z
N MET A 1 27.07 -35.01 -19.05
CA MET A 1 26.99 -33.83 -18.15
C MET A 1 26.17 -32.76 -18.85
N LEU A 2 24.92 -32.56 -18.44
CA LEU A 2 24.14 -31.38 -18.81
C LEU A 2 23.37 -30.94 -17.57
N CYS A 3 23.78 -29.80 -17.03
CA CYS A 3 23.09 -29.08 -15.98
C CYS A 3 22.04 -28.12 -16.58
N SER A 4 21.14 -27.73 -15.69
CA SER A 4 20.24 -26.56 -15.68
C SER A 4 18.93 -26.64 -16.47
N SER A 5 17.89 -27.14 -15.79
CA SER A 5 16.51 -26.72 -16.01
C SER A 5 16.22 -25.46 -15.18
N ASN A 6 16.05 -24.33 -15.85
CA ASN A 6 15.61 -23.08 -15.28
C ASN A 6 14.17 -22.81 -15.76
N THR A 7 13.19 -23.16 -14.93
CA THR A 7 11.78 -22.77 -15.14
C THR A 7 11.15 -22.45 -13.78
N ARG A 8 11.44 -21.26 -13.26
CA ARG A 8 10.55 -20.58 -12.30
C ARG A 8 9.51 -19.80 -13.10
N GLY A 9 8.50 -20.50 -13.60
CA GLY A 9 7.27 -19.90 -14.10
C GLY A 9 6.16 -20.15 -13.08
N PHE A 10 5.40 -19.12 -12.72
CA PHE A 10 3.99 -19.02 -12.25
C PHE A 10 3.30 -20.15 -11.44
N GLY A 11 3.98 -21.24 -11.08
CA GLY A 11 3.38 -22.46 -10.52
C GLY A 11 3.77 -22.74 -9.07
N CYS A 12 4.57 -21.88 -8.43
CA CYS A 12 4.92 -22.04 -7.01
C CYS A 12 3.79 -21.55 -6.10
N ASP A 13 3.24 -20.35 -6.38
CA ASP A 13 2.17 -19.76 -5.56
C ASP A 13 0.85 -20.54 -5.65
N CYS A 14 0.53 -21.08 -6.84
CA CYS A 14 -0.63 -21.98 -6.99
C CYS A 14 -0.41 -23.33 -6.31
N LYS A 15 0.84 -23.81 -6.20
CA LYS A 15 1.16 -25.05 -5.50
C LYS A 15 0.97 -24.90 -3.99
N ASP A 16 1.36 -23.78 -3.41
CA ASP A 16 1.22 -23.59 -1.96
C ASP A 16 -0.24 -23.38 -1.55
N ALA A 17 -1.02 -22.64 -2.35
CA ALA A 17 -2.47 -22.54 -2.17
C ALA A 17 -3.18 -23.90 -2.40
N ALA A 18 -2.84 -24.63 -3.47
CA ALA A 18 -3.41 -25.94 -3.73
C ALA A 18 -3.03 -26.96 -2.65
N ASN A 19 -1.79 -26.94 -2.17
CA ASN A 19 -1.32 -27.81 -1.08
C ASN A 19 -2.00 -27.47 0.25
N TYR A 20 -2.25 -26.18 0.53
CA TYR A 20 -3.03 -25.78 1.71
C TYR A 20 -4.50 -26.23 1.62
N ILE A 21 -5.13 -26.09 0.45
CA ILE A 21 -6.50 -26.55 0.20
C ILE A 21 -6.58 -28.09 0.28
N LEU A 22 -5.61 -28.80 -0.32
CA LEU A 22 -5.51 -30.27 -0.25
C LEU A 22 -5.26 -30.78 1.17
N LYS A 23 -4.47 -30.08 1.97
CA LYS A 23 -4.16 -30.45 3.36
C LYS A 23 -5.31 -30.15 4.33
N ASN A 24 -6.22 -29.26 3.97
CA ASN A 24 -7.38 -28.85 4.77
C ASN A 24 -8.70 -29.13 4.03
N LEU A 25 -8.71 -30.07 3.08
CA LEU A 25 -9.85 -30.31 2.20
C LEU A 25 -11.05 -30.86 2.98
N ASP A 26 -10.78 -31.58 4.07
CA ASP A 26 -11.76 -32.09 5.04
C ASP A 26 -12.31 -30.98 5.97
N LEU A 27 -11.69 -29.79 5.96
CA LEU A 27 -12.07 -28.60 6.74
C LEU A 27 -12.60 -27.46 5.85
N TYR A 28 -12.54 -27.61 4.52
CA TYR A 28 -12.92 -26.57 3.58
C TYR A 28 -14.43 -26.62 3.30
N ASP A 29 -15.21 -25.93 4.13
CA ASP A 29 -16.61 -25.67 3.84
C ASP A 29 -16.74 -24.48 2.87
N GLU A 30 -17.07 -24.79 1.62
CA GLU A 30 -17.29 -23.80 0.56
C GLU A 30 -18.39 -22.78 0.93
N HIS A 31 -19.39 -23.20 1.71
CA HIS A 31 -20.46 -22.34 2.21
C HIS A 31 -19.95 -21.37 3.28
N GLU A 32 -19.08 -21.84 4.18
CA GLU A 32 -18.43 -20.99 5.19
C GLU A 32 -17.46 -19.98 4.55
N ALA A 33 -16.67 -20.40 3.56
CA ALA A 33 -15.81 -19.51 2.79
C ALA A 33 -16.61 -18.41 2.04
N LYS A 34 -17.73 -18.79 1.40
CA LYS A 34 -18.66 -17.85 0.76
C LYS A 34 -19.32 -16.90 1.75
N LYS A 35 -19.69 -17.38 2.94
CA LYS A 35 -20.24 -16.57 4.03
C LYS A 35 -19.24 -15.53 4.51
N HIS A 36 -17.99 -15.93 4.78
CA HIS A 36 -16.92 -15.00 5.15
C HIS A 36 -16.62 -13.95 4.07
N ALA A 37 -16.68 -14.32 2.79
CA ALA A 37 -16.54 -13.36 1.70
C ALA A 37 -17.71 -12.35 1.61
N SER A 38 -18.95 -12.84 1.84
CA SER A 38 -20.16 -12.00 1.91
C SER A 38 -20.10 -11.02 3.09
N ASP A 39 -19.69 -11.49 4.27
CA ASP A 39 -19.59 -10.68 5.48
C ASP A 39 -18.50 -9.60 5.35
N ARG A 40 -17.35 -9.91 4.74
CA ARG A 40 -16.32 -8.90 4.40
C ARG A 40 -16.88 -7.83 3.47
N THR A 41 -17.64 -8.22 2.45
CA THR A 41 -18.23 -7.28 1.48
C THR A 41 -19.23 -6.34 2.15
N LYS A 42 -20.08 -6.88 3.06
CA LYS A 42 -21.02 -6.07 3.85
C LYS A 42 -20.31 -5.13 4.81
N THR A 43 -19.26 -5.59 5.49
CA THR A 43 -18.46 -4.78 6.41
C THR A 43 -17.77 -3.63 5.67
N PHE A 44 -17.13 -3.91 4.54
CA PHE A 44 -16.49 -2.88 3.71
C PHE A 44 -17.51 -1.85 3.20
N SER A 45 -18.71 -2.28 2.78
CA SER A 45 -19.77 -1.35 2.38
C SER A 45 -20.21 -0.42 3.52
N LYS A 46 -20.31 -0.95 4.76
CA LYS A 46 -20.59 -0.13 5.95
C LYS A 46 -19.48 0.86 6.24
N GLU A 47 -18.22 0.45 6.14
CA GLU A 47 -17.05 1.34 6.33
C GLU A 47 -17.05 2.48 5.31
N LEU A 48 -17.28 2.20 4.02
CA LEU A 48 -17.41 3.23 3.00
C LEU A 48 -18.57 4.18 3.31
N SER A 49 -19.72 3.67 3.76
CA SER A 49 -20.85 4.50 4.17
C SER A 49 -20.50 5.42 5.35
N LYS A 50 -19.76 4.92 6.35
CA LYS A 50 -19.27 5.71 7.49
C LYS A 50 -18.31 6.81 7.01
N LEU A 51 -17.39 6.51 6.09
CA LEU A 51 -16.49 7.48 5.48
C LEU A 51 -17.28 8.57 4.72
N PHE A 52 -18.26 8.18 3.90
CA PHE A 52 -19.10 9.13 3.16
C PHE A 52 -19.83 10.10 4.09
N LYS A 53 -20.34 9.62 5.23
CA LYS A 53 -20.97 10.47 6.24
C LYS A 53 -19.96 11.46 6.82
N LYS A 54 -18.78 11.01 7.25
CA LYS A 54 -17.72 11.88 7.80
C LYS A 54 -17.18 12.91 6.80
N LEU A 55 -17.19 12.61 5.50
CA LEU A 55 -16.81 13.57 4.45
C LEU A 55 -17.85 14.68 4.21
N ARG A 56 -19.10 14.46 4.64
CA ARG A 56 -20.21 15.40 4.48
C ARG A 56 -20.49 16.22 5.75
N THR A 57 -19.81 15.94 6.87
CA THR A 57 -19.99 16.72 8.09
C THR A 57 -19.48 18.14 7.90
N LYS A 58 -20.24 19.10 8.46
CA LYS A 58 -19.85 20.52 8.47
C LYS A 58 -18.74 20.80 9.47
N ASP A 59 -18.67 20.02 10.55
CA ASP A 59 -17.65 20.18 11.59
C ASP A 59 -16.27 19.78 11.05
N PRO A 60 -15.25 20.64 11.17
CA PRO A 60 -13.91 20.34 10.69
C PRO A 60 -13.34 19.09 11.37
N ASN A 61 -12.96 18.10 10.57
CA ASN A 61 -12.29 16.87 11.02
C ASN A 61 -11.18 16.49 10.04
N MET A 62 -10.40 15.46 10.36
CA MET A 62 -9.31 15.00 9.48
C MET A 62 -9.77 14.64 8.06
N PHE A 63 -11.00 14.13 7.89
CA PHE A 63 -11.53 13.63 6.63
C PHE A 63 -11.88 14.78 5.70
N ASN A 64 -12.57 15.80 6.21
CA ASN A 64 -12.92 16.98 5.41
C ASN A 64 -11.75 17.96 5.22
N LYS A 65 -10.77 18.01 6.14
CA LYS A 65 -9.52 18.77 5.94
C LYS A 65 -8.61 18.14 4.87
N ASN A 66 -8.63 16.82 4.74
CA ASN A 66 -7.83 16.07 3.74
C ASN A 66 -8.72 15.44 2.65
N LYS A 67 -9.75 16.18 2.23
CA LYS A 67 -10.89 15.66 1.44
C LYS A 67 -10.47 14.91 0.18
N ILE A 68 -9.44 15.37 -0.53
CA ILE A 68 -8.99 14.77 -1.80
C ILE A 68 -8.63 13.28 -1.61
N VAL A 69 -7.83 12.96 -0.59
CA VAL A 69 -7.35 11.59 -0.35
C VAL A 69 -8.50 10.69 0.10
N PHE A 70 -9.32 11.19 1.03
CA PHE A 70 -10.45 10.42 1.55
C PHE A 70 -11.61 10.29 0.56
N GLN A 71 -11.77 11.24 -0.39
CA GLN A 71 -12.67 11.08 -1.53
C GLN A 71 -12.21 9.95 -2.45
N ASP A 72 -10.90 9.79 -2.67
CA ASP A 72 -10.42 8.65 -3.43
C ASP A 72 -10.65 7.34 -2.69
N LEU A 73 -10.48 7.30 -1.37
CA LEU A 73 -10.86 6.15 -0.55
C LEU A 73 -12.37 5.89 -0.52
N SER A 74 -13.23 6.87 -0.83
CA SER A 74 -14.67 6.62 -0.92
C SER A 74 -15.05 5.77 -2.16
N LYS A 75 -14.12 5.58 -3.10
CA LYS A 75 -14.35 4.85 -4.36
C LYS A 75 -13.82 3.42 -4.24
N LYS A 76 -14.69 2.42 -4.40
CA LYS A 76 -14.31 0.99 -4.32
C LYS A 76 -13.14 0.63 -5.24
N HIS A 77 -13.13 1.13 -6.48
CA HIS A 77 -12.06 0.83 -7.44
C HIS A 77 -10.67 1.29 -6.96
N THR A 78 -10.58 2.33 -6.12
CA THR A 78 -9.31 2.78 -5.54
C THR A 78 -8.73 1.71 -4.64
N TRP A 79 -9.57 1.06 -3.84
CA TRP A 79 -9.14 -0.01 -2.93
C TRP A 79 -8.65 -1.23 -3.69
N ASP A 80 -9.36 -1.60 -4.76
CA ASP A 80 -8.99 -2.72 -5.61
C ASP A 80 -7.69 -2.42 -6.37
N LYS A 81 -7.61 -1.26 -7.04
CA LYS A 81 -6.43 -0.84 -7.83
C LYS A 81 -5.16 -0.79 -6.98
N TYR A 82 -5.27 -0.27 -5.76
CA TYR A 82 -4.14 -0.04 -4.89
C TYR A 82 -4.02 -1.10 -3.79
N GLU A 83 -4.71 -2.24 -3.86
CA GLU A 83 -4.62 -3.35 -2.89
C GLU A 83 -4.74 -2.90 -1.41
N LEU A 84 -5.69 -2.00 -1.11
CA LEU A 84 -5.82 -1.37 0.22
C LEU A 84 -6.64 -2.19 1.22
N HIS A 85 -7.33 -3.23 0.76
CA HIS A 85 -8.14 -4.08 1.63
C HIS A 85 -7.30 -4.77 2.70
N LEU A 86 -7.74 -4.69 3.95
CA LEU A 86 -7.25 -5.54 5.05
C LEU A 86 -8.11 -6.83 4.99
N PRO A 87 -7.80 -7.92 4.25
CA PRO A 87 -6.49 -8.55 4.02
C PRO A 87 -6.23 -9.09 2.58
N GLY A 88 -4.96 -9.05 2.13
CA GLY A 88 -4.43 -9.98 1.14
C GLY A 88 -3.70 -11.13 1.84
N LEU A 89 -4.13 -12.37 1.61
CA LEU A 89 -3.48 -13.59 2.16
C LEU A 89 -2.09 -13.86 1.54
N ALA A 90 -1.71 -13.10 0.53
CA ALA A 90 -0.44 -13.24 -0.18
C ALA A 90 0.11 -11.85 -0.57
N PRO A 91 1.44 -11.72 -0.73
CA PRO A 91 2.08 -10.57 -1.36
C PRO A 91 1.43 -10.24 -2.72
N GLY A 92 1.35 -8.95 -3.03
CA GLY A 92 0.76 -8.43 -4.27
C GLY A 92 1.71 -7.45 -4.97
N LYS A 93 1.17 -6.63 -5.88
CA LYS A 93 1.97 -5.56 -6.51
C LYS A 93 2.48 -4.57 -5.46
N TYR A 94 1.65 -4.25 -4.46
CA TYR A 94 1.98 -3.25 -3.44
C TYR A 94 2.19 -3.83 -2.03
N ASN A 95 1.75 -5.06 -1.78
CA ASN A 95 1.86 -5.71 -0.47
C ASN A 95 3.03 -6.71 -0.43
N ASN A 96 3.77 -6.74 0.68
CA ASN A 96 4.82 -7.74 0.96
C ASN A 96 4.43 -8.61 2.17
N GLU A 97 5.32 -9.52 2.59
CA GLU A 97 5.09 -10.39 3.76
C GLU A 97 4.89 -9.59 5.06
N ARG A 98 5.63 -8.49 5.23
CA ARG A 98 5.50 -7.59 6.39
C ARG A 98 4.12 -6.92 6.44
N ASP A 99 3.50 -6.63 5.29
CA ASP A 99 2.11 -6.15 5.25
C ASP A 99 1.13 -7.18 5.78
N VAL A 100 1.34 -8.48 5.56
CA VAL A 100 0.47 -9.53 6.09
C VAL A 100 0.49 -9.52 7.62
N GLU A 101 1.67 -9.41 8.23
CA GLU A 101 1.82 -9.34 9.69
C GLU A 101 1.20 -8.06 10.28
N LEU A 102 1.44 -6.91 9.66
CA LEU A 102 0.90 -5.63 10.11
C LEU A 102 -0.62 -5.57 9.95
N ASN A 103 -1.17 -6.17 8.89
CA ASN A 103 -2.61 -6.25 8.68
C ASN A 103 -3.31 -7.10 9.74
N LYS A 104 -2.70 -8.20 10.21
CA LYS A 104 -3.23 -8.97 11.34
C LYS A 104 -3.36 -8.09 12.59
N LYS A 105 -2.31 -7.34 12.93
CA LYS A 105 -2.33 -6.39 14.06
C LYS A 105 -3.43 -5.35 13.93
N LEU A 106 -3.71 -4.86 12.71
CA LEU A 106 -4.81 -3.92 12.47
C LEU A 106 -6.20 -4.55 12.63
N ILE A 107 -6.34 -5.83 12.29
CA ILE A 107 -7.61 -6.56 12.44
C ILE A 107 -7.93 -6.74 13.92
N ASP A 108 -6.92 -7.06 14.73
CA ASP A 108 -7.05 -7.33 16.16
C ASP A 108 -7.31 -6.06 17.01
N LEU A 109 -7.38 -4.87 16.40
CA LEU A 109 -7.70 -3.64 17.09
C LEU A 109 -9.20 -3.51 17.38
N GLU A 110 -9.50 -3.12 18.62
CA GLU A 110 -10.86 -2.88 19.12
C GLU A 110 -11.06 -1.41 19.53
N ASP A 111 -12.30 -0.93 19.49
CA ASP A 111 -12.63 0.45 19.88
C ASP A 111 -12.34 0.66 21.37
N GLY A 112 -11.96 1.89 21.75
CA GLY A 112 -11.62 2.21 23.14
C GLY A 112 -10.25 1.71 23.60
N PHE A 113 -9.42 1.20 22.68
CA PHE A 113 -8.03 0.83 22.95
C PHE A 113 -7.23 2.01 23.53
N THR A 114 -6.61 1.84 24.69
CA THR A 114 -6.01 2.94 25.45
C THR A 114 -4.49 3.07 25.28
N ASP A 115 -3.82 2.05 24.75
CA ASP A 115 -2.36 2.08 24.54
C ASP A 115 -2.00 2.89 23.29
N THR A 116 -1.95 4.20 23.49
CA THR A 116 -1.52 5.19 22.49
C THR A 116 -0.11 4.93 21.97
N GLN A 117 0.79 4.36 22.79
CA GLN A 117 2.16 4.07 22.37
C GLN A 117 2.19 2.93 21.36
N TYR A 118 1.38 1.89 21.57
CA TYR A 118 1.19 0.82 20.61
C TYR A 118 0.62 1.33 19.28
N ILE A 119 -0.41 2.19 19.32
CA ILE A 119 -1.01 2.79 18.10
C ILE A 119 0.01 3.60 17.30
N ARG A 120 0.85 4.40 17.98
CA ARG A 120 1.96 5.13 17.34
C ARG A 120 2.98 4.18 16.72
N LYS A 121 3.41 3.16 17.48
CA LYS A 121 4.38 2.18 17.00
C LYS A 121 3.87 1.42 15.78
N LEU A 122 2.60 1.00 15.79
CA LEU A 122 1.99 0.31 14.66
C LEU A 122 1.93 1.20 13.41
N TYR A 123 1.56 2.48 13.57
CA TYR A 123 1.58 3.46 12.49
C TYR A 123 2.99 3.62 11.91
N SER A 124 4.00 3.81 12.77
CA SER A 124 5.40 3.95 12.34
C SER A 124 5.89 2.73 11.56
N LEU A 125 5.62 1.52 12.05
CA LEU A 125 6.01 0.28 11.36
C LEU A 125 5.37 0.14 9.99
N ILE A 126 4.11 0.56 9.83
CA ILE A 126 3.42 0.56 8.54
C ILE A 126 4.02 1.60 7.61
N ASN A 127 4.26 2.81 8.09
CA ASN A 127 4.85 3.89 7.29
C ASN A 127 6.28 3.57 6.83
N GLU A 128 7.09 2.99 7.72
CA GLU A 128 8.42 2.48 7.40
C GLU A 128 8.37 1.42 6.30
N ASN A 129 7.44 0.46 6.39
CA ASN A 129 7.28 -0.56 5.36
C ASN A 129 6.91 0.04 3.98
N GLU A 130 6.01 1.03 3.93
CA GLU A 130 5.68 1.73 2.69
C GLU A 130 6.86 2.54 2.14
N LYS A 131 7.65 3.18 3.01
CA LYS A 131 8.86 3.91 2.63
C LYS A 131 9.95 2.99 2.09
N GLU A 132 10.20 1.85 2.74
CA GLU A 132 11.15 0.82 2.28
C GLU A 132 10.79 0.31 0.86
N LYS A 133 9.50 0.08 0.61
CA LYS A 133 8.99 -0.30 -0.73
C LYS A 133 9.26 0.80 -1.76
N PHE A 134 9.04 2.07 -1.41
CA PHE A 134 9.36 3.19 -2.30
C PHE A 134 10.87 3.33 -2.56
N ASP A 135 11.70 3.17 -1.53
CA ASP A 135 13.16 3.23 -1.66
C ASP A 135 13.70 2.11 -2.56
N ASP A 136 13.12 0.91 -2.50
CA ASP A 136 13.45 -0.17 -3.43
C ASP A 136 13.10 0.17 -4.88
N ILE A 137 11.94 0.82 -5.11
CA ILE A 137 11.54 1.31 -6.44
C ILE A 137 12.55 2.34 -6.95
N LYS A 138 12.90 3.33 -6.12
CA LYS A 138 13.92 4.33 -6.44
C LYS A 138 15.24 3.65 -6.82
N ARG A 139 15.71 2.70 -6.01
CA ARG A 139 16.94 1.94 -6.28
C ARG A 139 16.86 1.20 -7.61
N LYS A 140 15.74 0.51 -7.90
CA LYS A 140 15.53 -0.22 -9.16
C LYS A 140 15.55 0.71 -10.38
N ILE A 141 14.86 1.85 -10.32
CA ILE A 141 14.85 2.82 -11.42
C ILE A 141 16.26 3.36 -11.66
N LEU A 142 16.96 3.76 -10.60
CA LEU A 142 18.33 4.25 -10.70
C LEU A 142 19.26 3.18 -11.29
N CYS A 143 19.27 1.95 -10.75
CA CYS A 143 20.04 0.84 -11.31
C CYS A 143 19.70 0.58 -12.79
N TYR A 144 18.43 0.69 -13.17
CA TYR A 144 18.00 0.55 -14.56
C TYR A 144 18.57 1.67 -15.44
N CYS A 145 18.50 2.94 -15.03
CA CYS A 145 19.17 4.04 -15.72
C CYS A 145 20.68 3.77 -15.87
N ALA A 146 21.37 3.32 -14.82
CA ALA A 146 22.81 3.05 -14.88
C ALA A 146 23.17 1.88 -15.83
N SER A 147 22.31 0.85 -15.96
CA SER A 147 22.60 -0.37 -16.72
C SER A 147 22.10 -0.34 -18.16
N LYS A 148 20.88 0.14 -18.42
CA LYS A 148 20.25 0.11 -19.76
C LYS A 148 20.67 1.22 -20.69
N ASN A 149 21.28 2.28 -20.16
CA ASN A 149 22.00 3.26 -20.96
C ASN A 149 23.13 2.63 -21.80
N LYS A 150 23.73 1.51 -21.36
CA LYS A 150 24.68 0.74 -22.17
C LYS A 150 24.02 -0.09 -23.29
N SER A 151 22.74 -0.46 -23.12
CA SER A 151 22.02 -1.34 -24.06
C SER A 151 21.17 -0.62 -25.11
N LEU A 152 20.87 0.67 -24.90
CA LEU A 152 20.04 1.49 -25.80
C LEU A 152 20.87 2.34 -26.78
N HIS A 153 22.18 2.08 -26.91
CA HIS A 153 23.11 2.90 -27.70
C HIS A 153 23.14 4.40 -27.33
N ARG A 154 22.69 4.77 -26.12
CA ARG A 154 22.74 6.15 -25.65
C ARG A 154 24.17 6.56 -25.35
N THR A 155 24.47 7.83 -25.62
CA THR A 155 25.73 8.44 -25.21
C THR A 155 25.81 8.55 -23.68
N PRO A 156 27.02 8.62 -23.10
CA PRO A 156 27.20 8.89 -21.67
C PRO A 156 26.50 10.19 -21.20
N GLU A 157 26.37 11.19 -22.07
CA GLU A 157 25.72 12.46 -21.75
C GLU A 157 24.20 12.33 -21.62
N GLU A 158 23.54 11.71 -22.60
CA GLU A 158 22.09 11.42 -22.56
C GLU A 158 21.74 10.55 -21.35
N SER A 159 22.63 9.63 -21.02
CA SER A 159 22.52 8.75 -19.87
C SER A 159 22.52 9.50 -18.54
N GLU A 160 23.46 10.44 -18.39
CA GLU A 160 23.58 11.32 -17.24
C GLU A 160 22.40 12.29 -17.13
N GLN A 161 21.90 12.79 -18.26
CA GLN A 161 20.71 13.66 -18.30
C GLN A 161 19.45 12.92 -17.82
N ALA A 162 19.22 11.70 -18.30
CA ALA A 162 18.10 10.86 -17.85
C ALA A 162 18.21 10.55 -16.35
N TRP A 163 19.42 10.24 -15.87
CA TRP A 163 19.68 10.03 -14.45
C TRP A 163 19.36 11.27 -13.59
N LYS A 164 19.89 12.44 -13.97
CA LYS A 164 19.61 13.71 -13.27
C LYS A 164 18.13 14.07 -13.28
N TYR A 165 17.43 13.80 -14.39
CA TYR A 165 15.99 14.03 -14.49
C TYR A 165 15.22 13.17 -13.49
N VAL A 166 15.47 11.85 -13.46
CA VAL A 166 14.82 10.94 -12.51
C VAL A 166 15.09 11.35 -11.06
N GLN A 167 16.32 11.75 -10.73
CA GLN A 167 16.64 12.25 -9.39
C GLN A 167 15.85 13.52 -9.03
N LYS A 168 15.74 14.47 -9.95
CA LYS A 168 14.94 15.69 -9.76
C LYS A 168 13.46 15.36 -9.57
N LEU A 169 12.93 14.44 -10.36
CA LEU A 169 11.55 13.98 -10.31
C LEU A 169 11.23 13.33 -8.96
N ILE A 170 12.09 12.43 -8.50
CA ILE A 170 11.94 11.80 -7.17
C ILE A 170 11.94 12.88 -6.09
N LYS A 171 12.88 13.84 -6.15
CA LYS A 171 12.95 14.93 -5.16
C LYS A 171 11.69 15.82 -5.18
N LEU A 172 11.17 16.12 -6.38
CA LEU A 172 9.97 16.93 -6.56
C LEU A 172 8.75 16.27 -5.92
N TYR A 173 8.53 14.98 -6.19
CA TYR A 173 7.34 14.28 -5.70
C TYR A 173 7.46 13.78 -4.26
N TYR A 174 8.67 13.40 -3.82
CA TYR A 174 8.88 12.93 -2.45
C TYR A 174 8.84 14.06 -1.41
N ASN A 175 9.20 15.30 -1.78
CA ASN A 175 9.29 16.52 -0.94
C ASN A 175 8.73 16.44 0.51
N ASP A 176 9.42 15.73 1.41
CA ASP A 176 9.02 15.49 2.81
C ASP A 176 7.57 14.97 2.99
N PHE A 177 7.12 14.16 2.03
CA PHE A 177 5.82 13.53 1.96
C PHE A 177 5.50 12.73 3.23
N ASP A 178 6.48 11.97 3.74
CA ASP A 178 6.38 11.20 4.98
C ASP A 178 6.05 12.09 6.19
N LYS A 179 6.71 13.24 6.31
CA LYS A 179 6.46 14.21 7.39
C LYS A 179 5.07 14.84 7.32
N HIS A 180 4.53 15.04 6.12
CA HIS A 180 3.19 15.60 5.98
C HIS A 180 2.13 14.65 6.56
N PHE A 181 2.17 13.38 6.18
CA PHE A 181 1.16 12.43 6.66
C PHE A 181 1.32 12.09 8.13
N GLU A 182 2.56 12.05 8.64
CA GLU A 182 2.84 11.94 10.07
C GLU A 182 2.18 13.07 10.89
N LYS A 183 2.25 14.32 10.40
CA LYS A 183 1.54 15.44 11.04
C LYS A 183 0.02 15.21 11.08
N VAL A 184 -0.57 14.72 9.99
CA VAL A 184 -2.01 14.41 9.95
C VAL A 184 -2.37 13.33 10.96
N PHE A 185 -1.56 12.28 11.07
CA PHE A 185 -1.72 11.23 12.07
C PHE A 185 -1.62 11.77 13.51
N LEU A 186 -0.61 12.57 13.82
CA LEU A 186 -0.42 13.15 15.15
C LEU A 186 -1.55 14.11 15.54
N ILE A 187 -2.05 14.91 14.59
CA ILE A 187 -3.21 15.79 14.80
C ILE A 187 -4.46 14.96 15.11
N TRP A 188 -4.71 13.88 14.36
CA TRP A 188 -5.84 13.00 14.64
C TRP A 188 -5.73 12.40 16.04
N LEU A 189 -4.56 11.85 16.38
CA LEU A 189 -4.34 11.20 17.67
C LEU A 189 -4.51 12.16 18.86
N ALA A 190 -4.19 13.44 18.67
CA ALA A 190 -4.36 14.46 19.70
C ALA A 190 -5.79 14.97 19.84
N LEU A 191 -6.59 14.91 18.76
CA LEU A 191 -7.95 15.45 18.72
C LEU A 191 -9.05 14.38 18.85
N SER A 192 -8.70 13.09 18.75
CA SER A 192 -9.65 12.00 18.86
C SER A 192 -10.15 11.83 20.30
N GLU A 193 -11.45 11.96 20.51
CA GLU A 193 -12.11 11.61 21.79
C GLU A 193 -12.20 10.09 21.92
N GLY A 194 -11.12 9.49 22.42
CA GLY A 194 -10.95 8.04 22.45
C GLY A 194 -10.50 7.47 21.10
N PHE A 195 -10.09 6.21 21.11
CA PHE A 195 -9.60 5.51 19.92
C PHE A 195 -10.77 4.93 19.12
N ASP A 196 -11.02 5.49 17.92
CA ASP A 196 -11.93 4.91 16.91
C ASP A 196 -11.10 4.09 15.90
N VAL A 197 -11.28 2.76 15.92
CA VAL A 197 -10.55 1.81 15.06
C VAL A 197 -10.78 2.11 13.58
N PHE A 198 -11.99 2.50 13.21
CA PHE A 198 -12.32 2.80 11.83
C PHE A 198 -11.57 4.03 11.33
N GLU A 199 -11.51 5.11 12.12
CA GLU A 199 -10.75 6.30 11.74
C GLU A 199 -9.27 5.99 11.59
N TYR A 200 -8.72 5.19 12.50
CA TYR A 200 -7.34 4.72 12.41
C TYR A 200 -7.08 3.87 11.15
N LYS A 201 -7.95 2.90 10.85
CA LYS A 201 -7.85 2.07 9.63
C LYS A 201 -7.95 2.93 8.36
N MET A 202 -8.80 3.95 8.35
CA MET A 202 -8.89 4.89 7.21
C MET A 202 -7.64 5.75 7.06
N LEU A 203 -7.00 6.18 8.16
CA LEU A 203 -5.70 6.86 8.11
C LEU A 203 -4.62 5.98 7.51
N ILE A 204 -4.53 4.73 7.95
CA ILE A 204 -3.57 3.77 7.41
C ILE A 204 -3.81 3.56 5.91
N ALA A 205 -5.07 3.38 5.49
CA ALA A 205 -5.41 3.24 4.07
C ALA A 205 -5.04 4.50 3.26
N ALA A 206 -5.24 5.70 3.83
CA ALA A 206 -4.87 6.96 3.18
C ALA A 206 -3.35 7.11 3.03
N ASN A 207 -2.57 6.75 4.06
CA ASN A 207 -1.11 6.75 3.99
C ASN A 207 -0.61 5.83 2.86
N ARG A 208 -1.11 4.59 2.87
CA ARG A 208 -0.79 3.58 1.86
C ARG A 208 -1.14 4.05 0.46
N LEU A 209 -2.35 4.58 0.27
CA LEU A 209 -2.80 5.09 -1.03
C LEU A 209 -1.83 6.15 -1.58
N LEU A 210 -1.41 7.08 -0.74
CA LEU A 210 -0.51 8.15 -1.18
C LEU A 210 0.88 7.64 -1.53
N TRP A 211 1.48 6.76 -0.71
CA TRP A 211 2.76 6.12 -1.03
C TRP A 211 2.70 5.33 -2.34
N ARG A 212 1.61 4.61 -2.58
CA ARG A 212 1.41 3.80 -3.78
C ARG A 212 1.18 4.67 -5.02
N LYS A 213 0.45 5.77 -4.90
CA LYS A 213 0.31 6.79 -5.95
C LYS A 213 1.64 7.46 -6.30
N LEU A 214 2.43 7.82 -5.28
CA LEU A 214 3.77 8.38 -5.46
C LEU A 214 4.66 7.39 -6.21
N SER A 215 4.64 6.12 -5.80
CA SER A 215 5.39 5.04 -6.42
C SER A 215 5.03 4.85 -7.90
N ASP A 216 3.73 4.76 -8.22
CA ASP A 216 3.27 4.63 -9.61
C ASP A 216 3.68 5.85 -10.45
N LYS A 217 3.48 7.07 -9.92
CA LYS A 217 3.81 8.31 -10.64
C LYS A 217 5.29 8.40 -10.98
N VAL A 218 6.15 8.08 -10.03
CA VAL A 218 7.61 8.05 -10.24
C VAL A 218 7.99 6.99 -11.27
N GLN A 219 7.39 5.80 -11.22
CA GLN A 219 7.66 4.75 -12.20
C GLN A 219 7.18 5.11 -13.61
N GLU A 220 5.95 5.62 -13.75
CA GLU A 220 5.34 5.98 -15.03
C GLU A 220 6.16 7.06 -15.74
N GLU A 221 6.50 8.15 -15.04
CA GLU A 221 7.27 9.24 -15.66
C GLU A 221 8.74 8.89 -15.87
N SER A 222 9.32 8.03 -15.03
CA SER A 222 10.66 7.51 -15.29
C SER A 222 10.68 6.62 -16.53
N LYS A 223 9.64 5.80 -16.76
CA LYS A 223 9.58 4.92 -17.94
C LYS A 223 9.61 5.69 -19.26
N VAL A 224 8.91 6.82 -19.35
CA VAL A 224 8.93 7.68 -20.55
C VAL A 224 10.38 8.01 -20.92
N MET A 225 11.17 8.48 -19.97
CA MET A 225 12.56 8.88 -20.21
C MET A 225 13.54 7.72 -20.44
N ILE A 226 13.17 6.49 -20.08
CA ILE A 226 14.05 5.32 -20.30
C ILE A 226 13.61 4.49 -21.52
N GLN A 227 12.47 4.80 -22.12
CA GLN A 227 12.00 4.17 -23.36
C GLN A 227 12.18 5.07 -24.59
N ASP A 228 12.23 6.40 -24.40
CA ASP A 228 12.66 7.40 -25.41
C ASP A 228 14.18 7.56 -25.39
#